data_AF-A0A679G979-F1
#
_entry.id   AF-A0A679G979-F1
#
_cell.length_a   1.000
_cell.length_b   1.000
_cell.length_c   1.000
_cell.angle_alpha   90.00
_cell.angle_beta   90.00
_cell.angle_gamma   90.00
#
_symmetry.space_group_name_H-M   'P 1'
#
loop_
_entity.id
_entity.type
_entity.pdbx_description
1 polymer ?
#
loop_
_entity_poly.entity_id
_entity_poly.type
_entity_poly.pdbx_seq_one_letter_code
_entity_poly.pdbx_strand_id
1 'polypeptide(L)'
;MYRYDDYDRALVRERVAQFRDQVARRLSGELSEEEFLPLRLQNGLYLQKHAYMLRVAIPYGTLSSDQLRTLALIAREYDRGYGHFTTRQNIQFNWIDLERVPDILERLADVDMHAIQTSGNCVRNITTEAFAGVAADELLDPRPLAEILRQWSTVNPEFLFLPRKFKIALCAAEEDRAAVQMHDIGLYLYRDGDGEMRLKVLVGGGLGRTPILAQVIREGLHWRHLLSYVEAVLRVYNRHGRRDNKYKARIKILVKALGIEAFAREVEAEWEHLRDGPAQLTEAEYARVAASFTTPAYATLDAADLEHGRRLAEDPAFARWCARNLQPHKVPGYASVVISTKPGPEAPPGDVTAAQMEAVADWAERFGFGEIRIAHEQNLVLPDVPKRDLHALWLAACEAGLATPNVGLLTDIIACPGGDYCALANAKSIPIAQAIQARFRDPARLEALGELSLNISGCMNACGHHHIGNIGILGVDKGGSEWYQVTLGGAQGMSAALGRVIGPSFSAAEVPQVIEHIADTYLAHREGDERFVDTLGRIGLEPFKARVYTREEEPA
;
A
#
# COMPACT_ATOMS: atom_id res chain seq x y z
N MET A 1 -6.49 14.34 11.23
CA MET A 1 -5.71 14.41 9.98
C MET A 1 -5.01 15.76 9.84
N TYR A 2 -3.84 15.82 9.22
CA TYR A 2 -3.13 17.08 8.97
C TYR A 2 -3.98 18.05 8.13
N ARG A 3 -3.98 19.34 8.49
CA ARG A 3 -4.68 20.40 7.76
C ARG A 3 -3.65 21.32 7.12
N TYR A 4 -3.80 21.57 5.84
CA TYR A 4 -2.86 22.42 5.11
C TYR A 4 -2.98 23.86 5.59
N ASP A 5 -1.85 24.46 5.92
CA ASP A 5 -1.74 25.88 6.18
C ASP A 5 -1.66 26.70 4.86
N ASP A 6 -1.51 28.01 4.99
CA ASP A 6 -1.43 28.90 3.82
C ASP A 6 -0.19 28.61 2.95
N TYR A 7 0.91 28.17 3.56
CA TYR A 7 2.13 27.82 2.84
C TYR A 7 1.93 26.55 2.02
N ASP A 8 1.36 25.50 2.63
CA ASP A 8 1.03 24.25 1.95
C ASP A 8 0.11 24.50 0.74
N ARG A 9 -0.95 25.29 0.93
CA ARG A 9 -1.91 25.65 -0.13
C ARG A 9 -1.25 26.45 -1.26
N ALA A 10 -0.42 27.43 -0.91
CA ALA A 10 0.31 28.24 -1.89
C ALA A 10 1.26 27.37 -2.72
N LEU A 11 2.03 26.49 -2.07
CA LEU A 11 2.94 25.56 -2.73
C LEU A 11 2.21 24.67 -3.74
N VAL A 12 1.08 24.06 -3.34
CA VAL A 12 0.31 23.20 -4.25
C VAL A 12 -0.24 23.99 -5.42
N ARG A 13 -0.83 25.18 -5.19
CA ARG A 13 -1.37 26.03 -6.27
C ARG A 13 -0.28 26.50 -7.24
N GLU A 14 0.90 26.87 -6.75
CA GLU A 14 2.04 27.23 -7.60
C GLU A 14 2.50 26.03 -8.45
N ARG A 15 2.54 24.83 -7.87
CA ARG A 15 2.86 23.60 -8.61
C ARG A 15 1.83 23.27 -9.68
N VAL A 16 0.53 23.53 -9.43
CA VAL A 16 -0.53 23.40 -10.44
C VAL A 16 -0.28 24.38 -11.59
N ALA A 17 -0.06 25.66 -11.29
CA ALA A 17 0.20 26.68 -12.30
C ALA A 17 1.45 26.35 -13.15
N GLN A 18 2.52 25.91 -12.50
CA GLN A 18 3.74 25.47 -13.18
C GLN A 18 3.49 24.27 -14.11
N PHE A 19 2.73 23.26 -13.65
CA PHE A 19 2.45 22.09 -14.48
C PHE A 19 1.49 22.43 -15.64
N ARG A 20 0.57 23.37 -15.44
CA ARG A 20 -0.31 23.89 -16.51
C ARG A 20 0.51 24.51 -17.65
N ASP A 21 1.50 25.34 -17.33
CA ASP A 21 2.46 25.87 -18.32
C ASP A 21 3.23 24.75 -19.04
N GLN A 22 3.74 23.77 -18.30
CA GLN A 22 4.48 22.64 -18.87
C GLN A 22 3.63 21.79 -19.82
N VAL A 23 2.34 21.58 -19.50
CA VAL A 23 1.39 20.91 -20.39
C VAL A 23 1.13 21.75 -21.63
N ALA A 24 0.90 23.06 -21.50
CA ALA A 24 0.68 23.94 -22.65
C ALA A 24 1.87 23.91 -23.63
N ARG A 25 3.10 23.98 -23.11
CA ARG A 25 4.33 23.88 -23.91
C ARG A 25 4.54 22.50 -24.53
N ARG A 26 4.10 21.43 -23.84
CA ARG A 26 4.09 20.07 -24.40
C ARG A 26 3.12 19.94 -25.58
N LEU A 27 1.96 20.61 -25.51
CA LEU A 27 0.95 20.60 -26.57
C LEU A 27 1.33 21.50 -27.75
N SER A 28 2.00 22.64 -27.51
CA SER A 28 2.50 23.52 -28.57
C SER A 28 3.73 22.96 -29.31
N GLY A 29 4.41 21.98 -28.71
CA GLY A 29 5.64 21.39 -29.25
C GLY A 29 6.93 22.09 -28.80
N GLU A 30 6.83 23.14 -27.97
CA GLU A 30 7.98 23.80 -27.33
C GLU A 30 8.71 22.91 -26.32
N LEU A 31 8.02 21.88 -25.81
CA LEU A 31 8.59 20.88 -24.92
C LEU A 31 8.44 19.49 -25.55
N SER A 32 9.56 18.82 -25.80
CA SER A 32 9.55 17.44 -26.33
C SER A 32 9.01 16.43 -25.30
N GLU A 33 8.62 15.24 -25.75
CA GLU A 33 8.21 14.16 -24.81
C GLU A 33 9.35 13.75 -23.87
N GLU A 34 10.61 13.79 -24.34
CA GLU A 34 11.77 13.44 -23.53
C GLU A 34 11.99 14.44 -22.39
N GLU A 35 11.88 15.74 -22.69
CA GLU A 35 11.98 16.82 -21.68
C GLU A 35 10.76 16.84 -20.74
N PHE A 36 9.58 16.52 -21.26
CA PHE A 36 8.34 16.47 -20.48
C PHE A 36 8.26 15.25 -19.56
N LEU A 37 8.84 14.12 -19.96
CA LEU A 37 8.81 12.86 -19.21
C LEU A 37 9.15 13.04 -17.70
N PRO A 38 10.29 13.62 -17.29
CA PRO A 38 10.58 13.81 -15.87
C PRO A 38 9.56 14.72 -15.18
N LEU A 39 9.06 15.77 -15.86
CA LEU A 39 8.12 16.75 -15.29
C LEU A 39 6.74 16.13 -15.03
N ARG A 40 6.19 15.41 -16.02
CA ARG A 40 4.90 14.71 -15.86
C ARG A 40 4.99 13.58 -14.83
N LEU A 41 6.13 12.88 -14.77
CA LEU A 41 6.36 11.86 -13.75
C LEU A 41 6.49 12.47 -12.35
N GLN A 42 6.95 13.70 -12.17
CA GLN A 42 6.94 14.35 -10.84
C GLN A 42 5.54 14.84 -10.44
N ASN A 43 4.60 14.93 -11.38
CA ASN A 43 3.19 15.28 -11.16
C ASN A 43 2.26 14.05 -11.29
N GLY A 44 2.80 12.85 -11.11
CA GLY A 44 2.01 11.62 -11.01
C GLY A 44 1.45 11.08 -12.32
N LEU A 45 1.87 11.61 -13.48
CA LEU A 45 1.28 11.31 -14.77
C LEU A 45 2.14 10.34 -15.61
N TYR A 46 1.60 9.14 -15.85
CA TYR A 46 2.22 8.09 -16.65
C TYR A 46 1.49 7.88 -17.96
N LEU A 47 2.18 7.92 -19.09
CA LEU A 47 1.65 7.38 -20.33
C LEU A 47 1.58 5.84 -20.24
N GLN A 48 0.36 5.29 -20.29
CA GLN A 48 0.06 3.86 -20.31
C GLN A 48 -0.25 3.38 -21.74
N LYS A 49 -0.72 2.14 -21.91
CA LYS A 49 -1.02 1.59 -23.25
C LYS A 49 -2.07 2.39 -24.02
N HIS A 50 -3.07 2.90 -23.30
CA HIS A 50 -4.26 3.50 -23.93
C HIS A 50 -4.41 5.01 -23.67
N ALA A 51 -3.98 5.49 -22.50
CA ALA A 51 -4.16 6.87 -22.05
C ALA A 51 -3.15 7.22 -20.96
N TYR A 52 -3.23 8.42 -20.39
CA TYR A 52 -2.45 8.74 -19.20
C TYR A 52 -3.12 8.19 -17.94
N MET A 53 -2.30 7.60 -17.07
CA MET A 53 -2.66 7.32 -15.69
C MET A 53 -2.18 8.46 -14.79
N LEU A 54 -3.10 9.08 -14.05
CA LEU A 54 -2.81 10.04 -12.99
C LEU A 54 -2.86 9.33 -11.64
N ARG A 55 -1.75 9.41 -10.89
CA ARG A 55 -1.69 8.96 -9.50
C ARG A 55 -1.77 10.15 -8.55
N VAL A 56 -2.83 10.19 -7.75
CA VAL A 56 -3.05 11.21 -6.70
C VAL A 56 -2.39 10.76 -5.41
N ALA A 57 -1.74 11.68 -4.69
CA ALA A 57 -1.12 11.41 -3.41
C ALA A 57 -2.18 11.37 -2.30
N ILE A 58 -2.10 10.35 -1.44
CA ILE A 58 -2.84 10.28 -0.19
C ILE A 58 -1.78 10.03 0.90
N PRO A 59 -1.25 11.11 1.52
CA PRO A 59 -0.22 11.03 2.54
C PRO A 59 -0.58 10.03 3.64
N TYR A 60 0.34 9.10 3.94
CA TYR A 60 0.19 8.03 4.95
C TYR A 60 -1.15 7.28 4.87
N GLY A 61 -1.82 7.33 3.72
CA GLY A 61 -3.09 6.71 3.48
C GLY A 61 -4.31 7.38 4.13
N THR A 62 -4.24 8.59 4.68
CA THR A 62 -5.40 9.25 5.30
C THR A 62 -6.02 10.30 4.36
N LEU A 63 -7.35 10.32 4.28
CA LEU A 63 -8.11 11.37 3.60
C LEU A 63 -9.44 11.68 4.31
N SER A 64 -10.01 12.85 4.02
CA SER A 64 -11.36 13.23 4.47
C SER A 64 -12.45 12.74 3.53
N SER A 65 -13.70 12.81 4.01
CA SER A 65 -14.90 12.53 3.22
C SER A 65 -15.03 13.49 2.02
N ASP A 66 -14.73 14.78 2.22
CA ASP A 66 -14.70 15.77 1.12
C ASP A 66 -13.65 15.44 0.06
N GLN A 67 -12.46 15.01 0.49
CA GLN A 67 -11.41 14.55 -0.43
C GLN A 67 -11.87 13.33 -1.22
N LEU A 68 -12.53 12.36 -0.59
CA LEU A 68 -13.05 11.18 -1.28
C LEU A 68 -14.16 11.53 -2.28
N ARG A 69 -15.04 12.48 -1.95
CA ARG A 69 -16.05 13.00 -2.89
C ARG A 69 -15.43 13.71 -4.08
N THR A 70 -14.37 14.48 -3.88
CA THR A 70 -13.60 15.09 -4.99
C THR A 70 -12.97 14.01 -5.88
N LEU A 71 -12.42 12.94 -5.30
CA LEU A 71 -11.93 11.80 -6.07
C LEU A 71 -13.05 11.09 -6.85
N ALA A 72 -14.24 10.95 -6.29
CA ALA A 72 -15.41 10.40 -6.96
C ALA A 72 -15.84 11.25 -8.16
N LEU A 73 -15.85 12.58 -8.00
CA LEU A 73 -16.10 13.53 -9.08
C LEU A 73 -15.06 13.39 -10.19
N ILE A 74 -13.78 13.30 -9.84
CA ILE A 74 -12.71 13.08 -10.83
C ILE A 74 -12.93 11.78 -11.60
N ALA A 75 -13.24 10.69 -10.88
CA ALA A 75 -13.55 9.40 -11.49
C ALA A 75 -14.68 9.50 -12.53
N ARG A 76 -15.76 10.22 -12.19
CA ARG A 76 -16.96 10.38 -13.03
C ARG A 76 -16.76 11.33 -14.22
N GLU A 77 -16.07 12.45 -14.03
CA GLU A 77 -15.97 13.52 -15.04
C GLU A 77 -14.74 13.42 -15.95
N TYR A 78 -13.67 12.80 -15.48
CA TYR A 78 -12.36 12.78 -16.16
C TYR A 78 -11.85 11.37 -16.45
N ASP A 79 -12.44 10.34 -15.85
CA ASP A 79 -12.12 8.93 -16.09
C ASP A 79 -13.41 8.17 -16.49
N ARG A 80 -13.50 6.87 -16.20
CA ARG A 80 -14.57 5.94 -16.57
C ARG A 80 -15.48 5.60 -15.40
N GLY A 81 -15.62 6.50 -14.43
CA GLY A 81 -16.50 6.33 -13.28
C GLY A 81 -15.93 5.49 -12.13
N TYR A 82 -14.65 5.17 -12.14
CA TYR A 82 -13.97 4.43 -11.06
C TYR A 82 -12.53 4.92 -10.84
N GLY A 83 -11.97 4.57 -9.68
CA GLY A 83 -10.56 4.77 -9.37
C GLY A 83 -9.97 3.53 -8.68
N HIS A 84 -8.65 3.38 -8.78
CA HIS A 84 -7.94 2.20 -8.28
C HIS A 84 -7.05 2.55 -7.07
N PHE A 85 -7.33 1.95 -5.92
CA PHE A 85 -6.48 2.07 -4.73
C PHE A 85 -5.23 1.19 -4.84
N THR A 86 -4.13 1.69 -4.30
CA THR A 86 -2.80 1.15 -4.58
C THR A 86 -2.12 0.59 -3.34
N THR A 87 -1.13 -0.27 -3.56
CA THR A 87 -0.25 -0.82 -2.50
C THR A 87 0.67 0.20 -1.82
N ARG A 88 0.54 1.49 -2.14
CA ARG A 88 1.17 2.62 -1.44
C ARG A 88 0.15 3.65 -0.99
N GLN A 89 -1.08 3.18 -0.75
CA GLN A 89 -2.16 3.95 -0.14
C GLN A 89 -2.65 5.14 -0.97
N ASN A 90 -2.20 5.28 -2.22
CA ASN A 90 -2.67 6.28 -3.17
C ASN A 90 -3.87 5.75 -3.99
N ILE A 91 -4.45 6.62 -4.82
CA ILE A 91 -5.44 6.29 -5.85
C ILE A 91 -4.91 6.59 -7.27
N GLN A 92 -5.38 5.84 -8.26
CA GLN A 92 -5.05 6.02 -9.68
C GLN A 92 -6.31 6.15 -10.54
N PHE A 93 -6.25 7.05 -11.50
CA PHE A 93 -7.19 7.22 -12.62
C PHE A 93 -6.42 6.89 -13.90
N ASN A 94 -6.89 5.96 -14.73
CA ASN A 94 -6.13 5.34 -15.82
C ASN A 94 -6.46 5.89 -17.22
N TRP A 95 -7.50 6.70 -17.36
CA TRP A 95 -8.05 7.11 -18.66
C TRP A 95 -8.04 8.63 -18.87
N ILE A 96 -7.04 9.31 -18.31
CA ILE A 96 -6.97 10.77 -18.28
C ILE A 96 -6.40 11.32 -19.58
N ASP A 97 -7.05 12.36 -20.11
CA ASP A 97 -6.53 13.19 -21.20
C ASP A 97 -5.51 14.20 -20.70
N LEU A 98 -4.37 14.31 -21.39
CA LEU A 98 -3.27 15.21 -21.00
C LEU A 98 -3.72 16.66 -20.79
N GLU A 99 -4.56 17.16 -21.70
CA GLU A 99 -5.03 18.56 -21.72
C GLU A 99 -5.86 18.92 -20.49
N ARG A 100 -6.53 17.92 -19.89
CA ARG A 100 -7.42 18.10 -18.73
C ARG A 100 -6.70 17.92 -17.40
N VAL A 101 -5.46 17.40 -17.39
CA VAL A 101 -4.72 17.13 -16.15
C VAL A 101 -4.58 18.37 -15.27
N PRO A 102 -4.23 19.57 -15.79
CA PRO A 102 -4.11 20.76 -14.95
C PRO A 102 -5.40 21.11 -14.20
N ASP A 103 -6.57 20.93 -14.82
CA ASP A 103 -7.86 21.18 -14.18
C ASP A 103 -8.17 20.17 -13.07
N ILE A 104 -7.79 18.90 -13.28
CA ILE A 104 -7.89 17.88 -12.23
C ILE A 104 -7.01 18.25 -11.04
N LEU A 105 -5.78 18.68 -11.28
CA LEU A 105 -4.86 19.08 -10.22
C LEU A 105 -5.34 20.33 -9.47
N GLU A 106 -5.99 21.27 -10.15
CA GLU A 106 -6.61 22.44 -9.55
C GLU A 106 -7.76 22.05 -8.61
N ARG A 107 -8.64 21.14 -9.04
CA ARG A 107 -9.70 20.59 -8.18
C ARG A 107 -9.17 19.85 -6.95
N LEU A 108 -8.08 19.10 -7.11
CA LEU A 108 -7.41 18.46 -5.98
C LEU A 108 -6.86 19.50 -4.99
N ALA A 109 -6.28 20.59 -5.50
CA ALA A 109 -5.75 21.68 -4.68
C ALA A 109 -6.84 22.40 -3.86
N ASP A 110 -8.08 22.44 -4.34
CA ASP A 110 -9.22 23.03 -3.60
C ASP A 110 -9.60 22.24 -2.34
N VAL A 111 -9.20 20.97 -2.25
CA VAL A 111 -9.44 20.09 -1.09
C VAL A 111 -8.14 19.60 -0.44
N ASP A 112 -7.06 20.39 -0.55
CA ASP A 112 -5.77 20.12 0.09
C ASP A 112 -5.13 18.78 -0.37
N MET A 113 -5.30 18.42 -1.64
CA MET A 113 -4.70 17.24 -2.28
C MET A 113 -3.76 17.61 -3.43
N HIS A 114 -2.84 16.69 -3.78
CA HIS A 114 -1.89 16.88 -4.87
C HIS A 114 -1.46 15.56 -5.53
N ALA A 115 -0.73 15.66 -6.65
CA ALA A 115 -0.08 14.51 -7.32
C ALA A 115 1.48 14.60 -7.29
N ILE A 116 2.02 15.56 -6.54
CA ILE A 116 3.46 15.81 -6.39
C ILE A 116 4.19 14.54 -5.92
N GLN A 117 5.27 14.18 -6.61
CA GLN A 117 6.20 13.10 -6.26
C GLN A 117 5.57 11.71 -6.04
N THR A 118 4.38 11.45 -6.59
CA THR A 118 3.78 10.09 -6.56
C THR A 118 4.52 9.12 -7.49
N SER A 119 5.44 9.67 -8.31
CA SER A 119 6.12 9.06 -9.45
C SER A 119 7.54 9.65 -9.60
N GLY A 120 8.27 9.39 -10.70
CA GLY A 120 9.62 9.94 -10.89
C GLY A 120 10.76 9.34 -10.04
N ASN A 121 11.95 9.93 -10.14
CA ASN A 121 13.18 9.54 -9.44
C ASN A 121 13.41 10.43 -8.20
N CYS A 122 12.49 10.34 -7.26
CA CYS A 122 12.48 11.12 -6.03
C CYS A 122 11.91 10.28 -4.88
N VAL A 123 11.84 10.87 -3.69
CA VAL A 123 11.09 10.31 -2.56
C VAL A 123 9.61 10.22 -2.94
N ARG A 124 9.00 9.06 -2.67
CA ARG A 124 7.57 8.77 -2.90
C ARG A 124 6.76 9.01 -1.64
N ASN A 125 5.44 8.91 -1.76
CA ASN A 125 4.48 8.97 -0.65
C ASN A 125 5.02 8.28 0.63
N ILE A 126 5.04 8.99 1.76
CA ILE A 126 5.44 8.40 3.04
C ILE A 126 4.33 7.44 3.48
N THR A 127 4.70 6.19 3.80
CA THR A 127 3.75 5.11 4.06
C THR A 127 3.72 4.79 5.56
N THR A 128 2.54 4.55 6.11
CA THR A 128 2.35 3.98 7.45
C THR A 128 1.19 2.99 7.44
N GLU A 129 0.90 2.34 8.55
CA GLU A 129 -0.23 1.42 8.62
C GLU A 129 -1.57 2.16 8.59
N ALA A 130 -2.62 1.51 8.06
CA ALA A 130 -3.95 2.10 7.99
C ALA A 130 -4.62 2.27 9.37
N PHE A 131 -4.09 1.67 10.43
CA PHE A 131 -4.65 1.75 11.79
C PHE A 131 -3.86 2.68 12.72
N ALA A 132 -2.88 3.41 12.17
CA ALA A 132 -2.07 4.37 12.91
C ALA A 132 -2.94 5.42 13.62
N GLY A 133 -2.70 5.61 14.91
CA GLY A 133 -3.42 6.46 15.84
C GLY A 133 -4.61 5.79 16.53
N VAL A 134 -4.99 4.56 16.18
CA VAL A 134 -6.23 3.91 16.68
C VAL A 134 -6.12 2.42 16.99
N ALA A 135 -5.10 1.72 16.46
CA ALA A 135 -4.92 0.29 16.68
C ALA A 135 -4.78 -0.06 18.16
N ALA A 136 -5.33 -1.20 18.58
CA ALA A 136 -5.26 -1.64 19.98
C ALA A 136 -3.84 -2.02 20.44
N ASP A 137 -2.98 -2.46 19.51
CA ASP A 137 -1.58 -2.85 19.73
C ASP A 137 -0.58 -1.74 19.35
N GLU A 138 -1.08 -0.51 19.15
CA GLU A 138 -0.23 0.63 18.83
C GLU A 138 0.60 1.06 20.05
N LEU A 139 1.91 1.21 19.85
CA LEU A 139 2.84 1.74 20.85
C LEU A 139 2.83 3.28 20.86
N LEU A 140 2.77 3.89 19.67
CA LEU A 140 2.85 5.34 19.44
C LEU A 140 2.11 5.69 18.15
N ASP A 141 1.58 6.90 18.01
CA ASP A 141 1.07 7.37 16.71
C ASP A 141 2.25 7.77 15.79
N PRO A 142 2.49 7.08 14.66
CA PRO A 142 3.59 7.39 13.75
C PRO A 142 3.29 8.57 12.82
N ARG A 143 2.03 9.00 12.69
CA ARG A 143 1.59 9.98 11.69
C ARG A 143 2.25 11.36 11.84
N PRO A 144 2.50 11.90 13.04
CA PRO A 144 3.23 13.17 13.18
C PRO A 144 4.63 13.14 12.54
N LEU A 145 5.40 12.07 12.76
CA LEU A 145 6.73 11.93 12.15
C LEU A 145 6.65 11.61 10.64
N ALA A 146 5.62 10.88 10.22
CA ALA A 146 5.36 10.65 8.79
C ALA A 146 5.03 11.96 8.04
N GLU A 147 4.25 12.85 8.66
CA GLU A 147 3.92 14.17 8.11
C GLU A 147 5.15 15.09 8.07
N ILE A 148 5.98 15.11 9.12
CA ILE A 148 7.25 15.84 9.12
C ILE A 148 8.16 15.36 7.98
N LEU A 149 8.30 14.05 7.79
CA LEU A 149 9.04 13.48 6.66
C LEU A 149 8.43 13.85 5.30
N ARG A 150 7.10 13.88 5.20
CA ARG A 150 6.39 14.29 3.98
C ARG A 150 6.72 15.75 3.65
N GLN A 151 6.58 16.66 4.60
CA GLN A 151 6.89 18.09 4.44
C GLN A 151 8.35 18.27 4.02
N TRP A 152 9.29 17.67 4.75
CA TRP A 152 10.73 17.77 4.48
C TRP A 152 11.15 17.21 3.11
N SER A 153 10.52 16.14 2.64
CA SER A 153 10.89 15.48 1.38
C SER A 153 10.19 16.05 0.15
N THR A 154 9.12 16.83 0.34
CA THR A 154 8.37 17.46 -0.75
C THR A 154 9.18 18.62 -1.33
N VAL A 155 9.39 18.61 -2.64
CA VAL A 155 10.17 19.58 -3.43
C VAL A 155 11.59 19.86 -2.91
N ASN A 156 12.16 18.93 -2.14
CA ASN A 156 13.52 19.08 -1.61
C ASN A 156 14.54 19.09 -2.77
N PRO A 157 15.31 20.18 -2.97
CA PRO A 157 16.14 20.36 -4.16
C PRO A 157 17.24 19.30 -4.30
N GLU A 158 17.73 18.75 -3.19
CA GLU A 158 18.75 17.69 -3.22
C GLU A 158 18.15 16.34 -3.66
N PHE A 159 16.88 16.08 -3.34
CA PHE A 159 16.24 14.76 -3.48
C PHE A 159 15.17 14.68 -4.58
N LEU A 160 15.03 15.72 -5.41
CA LEU A 160 14.19 15.72 -6.60
C LEU A 160 14.76 14.89 -7.77
N PHE A 161 16.06 14.57 -7.75
CA PHE A 161 16.80 13.89 -8.83
C PHE A 161 17.67 12.73 -8.31
N LEU A 162 17.07 11.87 -7.49
CA LEU A 162 17.72 10.66 -7.00
C LEU A 162 18.08 9.69 -8.14
N PRO A 163 19.00 8.73 -7.93
CA PRO A 163 19.30 7.71 -8.93
C PRO A 163 18.05 6.92 -9.39
N ARG A 164 17.10 6.67 -8.50
CA ARG A 164 15.81 6.03 -8.78
C ARG A 164 14.78 6.37 -7.68
N LYS A 165 13.53 5.94 -7.87
CA LYS A 165 12.46 6.04 -6.87
C LYS A 165 12.90 5.59 -5.47
N PHE A 166 12.51 6.34 -4.46
CA PHE A 166 12.88 6.11 -3.06
C PHE A 166 11.62 6.06 -2.18
N LYS A 167 11.49 5.03 -1.37
CA LYS A 167 10.29 4.70 -0.60
C LYS A 167 10.64 4.66 0.89
N ILE A 168 9.87 5.36 1.71
CA ILE A 168 10.01 5.37 3.17
C ILE A 168 8.72 4.85 3.77
N ALA A 169 8.82 3.97 4.78
CA ALA A 169 7.70 3.53 5.59
C ALA A 169 8.02 3.57 7.09
N LEU A 170 6.98 3.84 7.88
CA LEU A 170 7.02 3.91 9.33
C LEU A 170 5.91 3.04 9.93
N CYS A 171 6.22 2.28 10.96
CA CYS A 171 5.23 1.55 11.77
C CYS A 171 5.57 1.72 13.26
N ALA A 172 4.55 1.68 14.11
CA ALA A 172 4.67 1.87 15.55
C ALA A 172 3.73 0.95 16.34
N ALA A 173 3.38 -0.21 15.78
CA ALA A 173 2.60 -1.26 16.42
C ALA A 173 3.44 -2.53 16.62
N GLU A 174 2.90 -3.47 17.41
CA GLU A 174 3.49 -4.80 17.60
C GLU A 174 3.60 -5.57 16.26
N GLU A 175 2.63 -5.38 15.36
CA GLU A 175 2.62 -5.97 14.02
C GLU A 175 3.09 -5.00 12.91
N ASP A 176 3.80 -5.52 11.90
CA ASP A 176 4.15 -4.73 10.70
C ASP A 176 3.02 -4.80 9.66
N ARG A 177 2.10 -3.85 9.76
CA ARG A 177 0.99 -3.64 8.80
C ARG A 177 1.33 -2.64 7.68
N ALA A 178 2.58 -2.21 7.57
CA ALA A 178 3.03 -1.25 6.55
C ALA A 178 4.03 -1.85 5.56
N ALA A 179 4.38 -3.13 5.72
CA ALA A 179 5.43 -3.82 4.97
C ALA A 179 6.75 -3.02 5.00
N VAL A 180 7.15 -2.59 6.19
CA VAL A 180 8.30 -1.70 6.45
C VAL A 180 9.59 -2.26 5.84
N GLN A 181 9.82 -3.57 5.97
CA GLN A 181 11.04 -4.23 5.46
C GLN A 181 11.16 -4.21 3.93
N MET A 182 10.12 -3.81 3.21
CA MET A 182 10.06 -3.78 1.73
C MET A 182 10.34 -2.39 1.18
N HIS A 183 10.67 -1.43 2.04
CA HIS A 183 10.93 -0.04 1.70
C HIS A 183 12.42 0.26 1.58
N ASP A 184 12.77 1.34 0.87
CA ASP A 184 14.15 1.75 0.69
C ASP A 184 14.75 2.19 2.06
N ILE A 185 13.93 2.86 2.89
CA ILE A 185 14.12 3.01 4.34
C ILE A 185 12.85 2.49 5.05
N GLY A 186 13.06 1.66 6.06
CA GLY A 186 12.04 1.24 7.00
C GLY A 186 12.33 1.77 8.40
N LEU A 187 11.29 2.21 9.11
CA LEU A 187 11.39 2.80 10.44
C LEU A 187 10.38 2.13 11.37
N TYR A 188 10.87 1.53 12.46
CA TYR A 188 10.02 1.11 13.57
C TYR A 188 10.19 2.05 14.75
N LEU A 189 9.08 2.62 15.23
CA LEU A 189 9.05 3.57 16.33
C LEU A 189 8.64 2.84 17.61
N TYR A 190 9.32 3.13 18.71
CA TYR A 190 9.05 2.55 20.03
C TYR A 190 9.51 3.50 21.14
N ARG A 191 9.14 3.18 22.39
CA ARG A 191 9.73 3.82 23.58
C ARG A 191 10.79 2.90 24.18
N ASP A 192 11.94 3.46 24.56
CA ASP A 192 12.96 2.71 25.30
C ASP A 192 12.59 2.56 26.79
N GLY A 193 13.49 1.97 27.58
CA GLY A 193 13.28 1.73 29.01
C GLY A 193 13.16 3.02 29.85
N ASP A 194 13.63 4.16 29.34
CA ASP A 194 13.50 5.47 29.98
C ASP A 194 12.22 6.20 29.52
N GLY A 195 11.44 5.59 28.61
CA GLY A 195 10.23 6.16 28.02
C GLY A 195 10.49 7.08 26.83
N GLU A 196 11.74 7.21 26.36
CA GLU A 196 12.11 8.09 25.26
C GLU A 196 11.77 7.48 23.89
N MET A 197 11.32 8.32 22.96
CA MET A 197 10.95 7.85 21.62
C MET A 197 12.21 7.54 20.79
N ARG A 198 12.30 6.29 20.34
CA ARG A 198 13.41 5.75 19.55
C ARG A 198 12.94 5.18 18.23
N LEU A 199 13.89 5.06 17.30
CA LEU A 199 13.69 4.39 16.02
C LEU A 199 14.71 3.27 15.82
N LYS A 200 14.21 2.16 15.28
CA LYS A 200 15.01 1.16 14.59
C LYS A 200 14.99 1.45 13.10
N VAL A 201 16.15 1.68 12.51
CA VAL A 201 16.30 2.10 11.11
C VAL A 201 16.80 0.93 10.27
N LEU A 202 16.02 0.61 9.24
CA LEU A 202 16.33 -0.42 8.25
C LEU A 202 16.53 0.23 6.88
N VAL A 203 17.45 -0.30 6.08
CA VAL A 203 17.75 0.22 4.74
C VAL A 203 17.91 -0.91 3.72
N GLY A 204 17.60 -0.61 2.46
CA GLY A 204 17.95 -1.49 1.34
C GLY A 204 16.87 -2.52 1.00
N GLY A 205 15.62 -2.27 1.40
CA GLY A 205 14.50 -3.11 1.02
C GLY A 205 13.96 -2.82 -0.39
N GLY A 206 13.17 -3.75 -0.91
CA GLY A 206 12.38 -3.55 -2.11
C GLY A 206 12.11 -4.83 -2.86
N LEU A 207 10.89 -4.97 -3.37
CA LEU A 207 10.41 -6.15 -4.10
C LEU A 207 10.98 -6.19 -5.53
N GLY A 208 10.35 -5.60 -6.56
CA GLY A 208 10.92 -5.49 -7.91
C GLY A 208 11.59 -6.78 -8.46
N ARG A 209 12.52 -6.65 -9.42
CA ARG A 209 13.14 -7.82 -10.07
C ARG A 209 13.99 -8.69 -9.12
N THR A 210 14.70 -8.05 -8.21
CA THR A 210 15.57 -8.72 -7.23
C THR A 210 15.04 -8.40 -5.85
N PRO A 211 14.11 -9.18 -5.29
CA PRO A 211 13.52 -8.88 -3.99
C PRO A 211 14.57 -8.99 -2.88
N ILE A 212 14.60 -7.98 -2.01
CA ILE A 212 15.51 -7.87 -0.86
C ILE A 212 14.70 -7.27 0.29
N LEU A 213 14.80 -7.86 1.48
CA LEU A 213 14.30 -7.26 2.72
C LEU A 213 15.35 -6.29 3.27
N ALA A 214 14.89 -5.16 3.78
CA ALA A 214 15.73 -4.15 4.39
C ALA A 214 16.47 -4.73 5.61
N GLN A 215 17.68 -4.25 5.85
CA GLN A 215 18.51 -4.69 6.97
C GLN A 215 18.72 -3.54 7.94
N VAL A 216 18.82 -3.86 9.22
CA VAL A 216 19.04 -2.88 10.29
C VAL A 216 20.41 -2.23 10.12
N ILE A 217 20.47 -0.90 10.19
CA ILE A 217 21.73 -0.14 10.24
C ILE A 217 21.87 0.65 11.55
N ARG A 218 20.77 0.89 12.26
CA ARG A 218 20.76 1.60 13.54
C ARG A 218 19.63 1.12 14.42
N GLU A 219 19.94 0.87 15.68
CA GLU A 219 18.97 0.68 16.74
C GLU A 219 19.06 1.85 17.73
N GLY A 220 17.94 2.21 18.36
CA GLY A 220 17.92 3.28 19.38
C GLY A 220 18.20 4.69 18.85
N LEU A 221 17.94 4.99 17.57
CA LEU A 221 18.08 6.35 17.05
C LEU A 221 17.07 7.26 17.79
N HIS A 222 17.56 8.32 18.42
CA HIS A 222 16.66 9.29 19.06
C HIS A 222 15.80 10.01 18.00
N TRP A 223 14.49 10.14 18.25
CA TRP A 223 13.53 10.67 17.28
C TRP A 223 13.88 12.05 16.73
N ARG A 224 14.53 12.88 17.54
CA ARG A 224 15.04 14.20 17.14
C ARG A 224 15.99 14.15 15.94
N HIS A 225 16.66 13.03 15.70
CA HIS A 225 17.58 12.87 14.57
C HIS A 225 16.96 12.14 13.38
N LEU A 226 15.63 11.96 13.35
CA LEU A 226 14.95 11.29 12.25
C LEU A 226 15.33 11.89 10.88
N LEU A 227 15.16 13.21 10.71
CA LEU A 227 15.41 13.86 9.43
C LEU A 227 16.90 13.81 9.07
N SER A 228 17.80 14.17 10.00
CA SER A 228 19.24 14.17 9.72
C SER A 228 19.80 12.78 9.39
N TYR A 229 19.25 11.72 9.99
CA TYR A 229 19.66 10.34 9.67
C TYR A 229 19.12 9.87 8.31
N VAL A 230 17.85 10.18 8.00
CA VAL A 230 17.27 9.91 6.68
C VAL A 230 18.00 10.68 5.58
N GLU A 231 18.39 11.92 5.86
CA GLU A 231 19.22 12.76 4.98
C GLU A 231 20.57 12.08 4.70
N ALA A 232 21.27 11.62 5.74
CA ALA A 232 22.54 10.90 5.59
C ALA A 232 22.41 9.66 4.68
N VAL A 233 21.36 8.85 4.88
CA VAL A 233 21.08 7.68 4.03
C VAL A 233 20.84 8.10 2.57
N LEU A 234 20.05 9.16 2.35
CA LEU A 234 19.78 9.66 1.00
C LEU A 234 21.03 10.22 0.34
N ARG A 235 21.90 10.92 1.06
CA ARG A 235 23.16 11.48 0.53
C ARG A 235 24.15 10.39 0.13
N VAL A 236 24.33 9.37 0.96
CA VAL A 236 25.14 8.19 0.62
C VAL A 236 24.58 7.51 -0.64
N TYR A 237 23.26 7.33 -0.71
CA TYR A 237 22.62 6.80 -1.91
C TYR A 237 22.79 7.71 -3.13
N ASN A 238 22.69 9.03 -2.96
CA ASN A 238 22.81 9.99 -4.04
C ASN A 238 24.22 10.00 -4.64
N ARG A 239 25.24 9.93 -3.77
CA ARG A 239 26.68 9.90 -4.09
C ARG A 239 27.10 8.62 -4.80
N HIS A 240 26.69 7.46 -4.29
CA HIS A 240 27.18 6.16 -4.78
C HIS A 240 26.18 5.43 -5.69
N GLY A 241 24.94 5.89 -5.76
CA GLY A 241 23.89 5.26 -6.56
C GLY A 241 24.16 5.34 -8.06
N ARG A 242 24.01 4.21 -8.75
CA ARG A 242 24.20 4.11 -10.20
C ARG A 242 23.14 4.90 -10.97
N ARG A 243 23.58 5.60 -12.01
CA ARG A 243 22.71 6.32 -12.98
C ARG A 243 22.85 5.81 -14.42
N ASP A 244 23.90 5.04 -14.69
CA ASP A 244 24.20 4.44 -15.98
C ASP A 244 23.27 3.26 -16.33
N ASN A 245 22.73 2.57 -15.32
CA ASN A 245 21.80 1.46 -15.51
C ASN A 245 20.61 1.55 -14.54
N LYS A 246 19.45 1.96 -15.07
CA LYS A 246 18.20 2.10 -14.30
C LYS A 246 17.74 0.82 -13.58
N TYR A 247 18.13 -0.36 -14.06
CA TYR A 247 17.78 -1.65 -13.44
C TYR A 247 18.66 -1.98 -12.23
N LYS A 248 19.82 -1.32 -12.09
CA LYS A 248 20.77 -1.45 -10.97
C LYS A 248 20.84 -0.19 -10.10
N ALA A 249 19.93 0.77 -10.30
CA ALA A 249 19.98 2.10 -9.69
C ALA A 249 19.31 2.22 -8.31
N ARG A 250 18.61 1.18 -7.81
CA ARG A 250 17.92 1.24 -6.49
C ARG A 250 18.90 1.04 -5.34
N ILE A 251 18.65 1.69 -4.20
CA ILE A 251 19.50 1.58 -3.00
C ILE A 251 19.73 0.14 -2.54
N LYS A 252 18.73 -0.75 -2.65
CA LYS A 252 18.90 -2.18 -2.34
C LYS A 252 20.05 -2.86 -3.09
N ILE A 253 20.33 -2.41 -4.32
CA ILE A 253 21.43 -2.94 -5.14
C ILE A 253 22.76 -2.36 -4.65
N LEU A 254 22.77 -1.08 -4.27
CA LEU A 254 23.93 -0.43 -3.67
C LEU A 254 24.31 -1.09 -2.33
N VAL A 255 23.34 -1.26 -1.42
CA VAL A 255 23.53 -1.92 -0.12
C VAL A 255 24.01 -3.35 -0.30
N LYS A 256 23.42 -4.11 -1.24
CA LYS A 256 23.88 -5.47 -1.54
C LYS A 256 25.32 -5.51 -2.08
N ALA A 257 25.72 -4.52 -2.88
CA ALA A 257 27.05 -4.46 -3.47
C ALA A 257 28.13 -4.03 -2.47
N LEU A 258 27.83 -3.07 -1.59
CA LEU A 258 28.75 -2.60 -0.56
C LEU A 258 28.82 -3.54 0.65
N GLY A 259 27.71 -4.20 0.97
CA GLY A 259 27.49 -4.88 2.24
C GLY A 259 26.90 -3.93 3.28
N ILE A 260 26.02 -4.45 4.14
CA ILE A 260 25.25 -3.64 5.10
C ILE A 260 26.15 -2.88 6.08
N GLU A 261 27.21 -3.52 6.59
CA GLU A 261 28.17 -2.91 7.52
C GLU A 261 28.94 -1.74 6.91
N ALA A 262 29.38 -1.89 5.65
CA ALA A 262 30.09 -0.83 4.95
C ALA A 262 29.16 0.35 4.65
N PHE A 263 27.93 0.06 4.22
CA PHE A 263 26.92 1.08 4.01
C PHE A 263 26.58 1.83 5.31
N ALA A 264 26.40 1.11 6.43
CA ALA A 264 26.14 1.70 7.74
C ALA A 264 27.26 2.65 8.17
N ARG A 265 28.54 2.26 7.98
CA ARG A 265 29.68 3.14 8.29
C ARG A 265 29.68 4.43 7.47
N GLU A 266 29.37 4.37 6.18
CA GLU A 266 29.24 5.57 5.33
C GLU A 266 28.11 6.48 5.81
N VAL A 267 26.97 5.90 6.21
CA VAL A 267 25.85 6.67 6.77
C VAL A 267 26.21 7.32 8.09
N GLU A 268 26.87 6.60 9.00
CA GLU A 268 27.31 7.16 10.29
C GLU A 268 28.34 8.29 10.09
N ALA A 269 29.28 8.12 9.14
CA ALA A 269 30.26 9.15 8.81
C ALA A 269 29.60 10.42 8.23
N GLU A 270 28.64 10.27 7.31
CA GLU A 270 27.86 11.41 6.80
C GLU A 270 27.01 12.05 7.91
N TRP A 271 26.37 11.24 8.76
CA TRP A 271 25.48 11.72 9.81
C TRP A 271 26.22 12.48 10.92
N GLU A 272 27.47 12.15 11.23
CA GLU A 272 28.28 12.90 12.20
C GLU A 272 28.39 14.39 11.83
N HIS A 273 28.40 14.72 10.54
CA HIS A 273 28.40 16.10 10.05
C HIS A 273 27.01 16.78 10.08
N LEU A 274 25.93 16.00 10.19
CA LEU A 274 24.54 16.46 10.10
C LEU A 274 23.80 16.46 11.44
N ARG A 275 24.29 15.69 12.42
CA ARG A 275 23.56 15.35 13.65
C ARG A 275 23.03 16.57 14.41
N ASP A 276 23.89 17.59 14.54
CA ASP A 276 23.62 18.84 15.27
C ASP A 276 23.27 20.01 14.32
N GLY A 277 22.88 19.69 13.08
CA GLY A 277 22.49 20.66 12.07
C GLY A 277 21.01 21.04 12.12
N PRO A 278 20.56 21.88 11.17
CA PRO A 278 19.16 22.34 11.09
C PRO A 278 18.11 21.24 10.94
N ALA A 279 18.51 20.04 10.50
CA ALA A 279 17.63 18.88 10.38
C ALA A 279 17.35 18.17 11.71
N GLN A 280 17.97 18.59 12.83
CA GLN A 280 17.58 18.09 14.14
C GLN A 280 16.19 18.63 14.53
N LEU A 281 15.25 17.72 14.74
CA LEU A 281 13.90 18.08 15.15
C LEU A 281 13.88 18.62 16.58
N THR A 282 13.03 19.62 16.77
CA THR A 282 12.73 20.21 18.07
C THR A 282 11.41 19.66 18.60
N GLU A 283 11.23 19.67 19.92
CA GLU A 283 9.93 19.38 20.54
C GLU A 283 8.83 20.31 20.05
N ALA A 284 9.15 21.59 19.84
CA ALA A 284 8.20 22.57 19.33
C ALA A 284 7.69 22.19 17.93
N GLU A 285 8.59 21.77 17.03
CA GLU A 285 8.23 21.35 15.69
C GLU A 285 7.41 20.06 15.67
N TYR A 286 7.81 19.07 16.50
CA TYR A 286 7.01 17.87 16.67
C TYR A 286 5.61 18.18 17.22
N ALA A 287 5.51 19.00 18.25
CA ALA A 287 4.24 19.39 18.86
C ALA A 287 3.35 20.16 17.87
N ARG A 288 3.91 21.04 17.04
CA ARG A 288 3.19 21.76 15.98
C ARG A 288 2.49 20.81 15.02
N VAL A 289 3.21 19.81 14.51
CA VAL A 289 2.63 18.84 13.57
C VAL A 289 1.69 17.86 14.29
N ALA A 290 2.08 17.37 15.47
CA ALA A 290 1.27 16.46 16.27
C ALA A 290 -0.09 17.06 16.66
N ALA A 291 -0.18 18.38 16.86
CA ALA A 291 -1.43 19.07 17.13
C ALA A 291 -2.49 18.93 16.01
N SER A 292 -2.10 18.53 14.79
CA SER A 292 -3.04 18.25 13.70
C SER A 292 -3.60 16.83 13.73
N PHE A 293 -3.03 15.94 14.54
CA PHE A 293 -3.48 14.56 14.72
C PHE A 293 -4.23 14.44 16.06
N THR A 294 -5.35 15.17 16.16
CA THR A 294 -6.17 15.19 17.38
C THR A 294 -6.93 13.88 17.56
N THR A 295 -7.06 13.48 18.82
CA THR A 295 -7.99 12.40 19.20
C THR A 295 -9.44 12.89 19.00
N PRO A 296 -10.28 12.15 18.25
CA PRO A 296 -11.70 12.47 18.14
C PRO A 296 -12.40 12.51 19.50
N ALA A 297 -13.52 13.23 19.57
CA ALA A 297 -14.37 13.29 20.76
C ALA A 297 -15.19 11.99 20.88
N TYR A 298 -14.54 10.88 21.21
CA TYR A 298 -15.18 9.58 21.41
C TYR A 298 -16.21 9.64 22.53
N ALA A 299 -17.33 8.94 22.34
CA ALA A 299 -18.27 8.69 23.41
C ALA A 299 -17.64 7.73 24.44
N THR A 300 -17.97 7.92 25.73
CA THR A 300 -17.65 6.92 26.75
C THR A 300 -18.60 5.74 26.60
N LEU A 301 -18.08 4.63 26.06
CA LEU A 301 -18.83 3.41 25.79
C LEU A 301 -18.19 2.23 26.51
N ASP A 302 -19.01 1.25 26.87
CA ASP A 302 -18.51 -0.02 27.39
C ASP A 302 -17.85 -0.84 26.28
N ALA A 303 -16.85 -1.66 26.65
CA ALA A 303 -16.16 -2.52 25.70
C ALA A 303 -17.11 -3.56 25.05
N ALA A 304 -18.11 -3.99 25.82
CA ALA A 304 -19.19 -4.87 25.40
C ALA A 304 -20.44 -4.03 25.13
N ASP A 305 -21.02 -4.19 23.94
CA ASP A 305 -22.28 -3.58 23.56
C ASP A 305 -23.34 -4.68 23.40
N LEU A 306 -24.42 -4.60 24.18
CA LEU A 306 -25.45 -5.64 24.25
C LEU A 306 -26.22 -5.79 22.93
N GLU A 307 -26.51 -4.67 22.26
CA GLU A 307 -27.22 -4.69 20.99
C GLU A 307 -26.34 -5.28 19.89
N HIS A 308 -25.06 -4.91 19.84
CA HIS A 308 -24.08 -5.52 18.95
C HIS A 308 -23.98 -7.04 19.19
N GLY A 309 -23.85 -7.47 20.44
CA GLY A 309 -23.82 -8.89 20.79
C GLY A 309 -25.07 -9.64 20.38
N ARG A 310 -26.26 -9.02 20.54
CA ARG A 310 -27.53 -9.57 20.07
C ARG A 310 -27.56 -9.74 18.55
N ARG A 311 -27.11 -8.72 17.80
CA ARG A 311 -27.04 -8.78 16.32
C ARG A 311 -26.09 -9.86 15.81
N LEU A 312 -24.95 -10.05 16.46
CA LEU A 312 -24.02 -11.15 16.13
C LEU A 312 -24.68 -12.53 16.31
N ALA A 313 -25.53 -12.70 17.32
CA ALA A 313 -26.23 -13.95 17.55
C ALA A 313 -27.41 -14.19 16.59
N GLU A 314 -28.07 -13.13 16.13
CA GLU A 314 -29.26 -13.20 15.27
C GLU A 314 -28.94 -13.29 13.77
N ASP A 315 -27.83 -12.69 13.31
CA ASP A 315 -27.47 -12.62 11.89
C ASP A 315 -26.09 -13.26 11.63
N PRO A 316 -26.05 -14.51 11.17
CA PRO A 316 -24.79 -15.20 10.84
C PRO A 316 -23.98 -14.54 9.72
N ALA A 317 -24.62 -13.81 8.79
CA ALA A 317 -23.91 -13.12 7.71
C ALA A 317 -23.19 -11.87 8.25
N PHE A 318 -23.87 -11.11 9.10
CA PHE A 318 -23.26 -10.01 9.84
C PHE A 318 -22.12 -10.50 10.74
N ALA A 319 -22.30 -11.61 11.46
CA ALA A 319 -21.26 -12.18 12.32
C ALA A 319 -20.00 -12.57 11.53
N ARG A 320 -20.15 -13.20 10.37
CA ARG A 320 -19.01 -13.52 9.48
C ARG A 320 -18.31 -12.26 8.97
N TRP A 321 -19.06 -11.22 8.62
CA TRP A 321 -18.48 -9.93 8.22
C TRP A 321 -17.71 -9.29 9.37
N CYS A 322 -18.28 -9.25 10.58
CA CYS A 322 -17.59 -8.72 11.75
C CYS A 322 -16.29 -9.48 12.07
N ALA A 323 -16.29 -10.81 11.93
CA ALA A 323 -15.11 -11.63 12.20
C ALA A 323 -13.93 -11.37 11.25
N ARG A 324 -14.18 -10.81 10.05
CA ARG A 324 -13.14 -10.57 9.04
C ARG A 324 -12.83 -9.09 8.84
N ASN A 325 -13.85 -8.24 8.85
CA ASN A 325 -13.74 -6.85 8.47
C ASN A 325 -13.48 -5.91 9.66
N LEU A 326 -13.41 -6.41 10.90
CA LEU A 326 -13.11 -5.56 12.06
C LEU A 326 -11.68 -5.72 12.52
N GLN A 327 -11.08 -4.61 12.94
CA GLN A 327 -9.82 -4.58 13.66
C GLN A 327 -10.04 -3.97 15.06
N PRO A 328 -9.36 -4.51 16.09
CA PRO A 328 -9.44 -3.97 17.44
C PRO A 328 -8.99 -2.51 17.53
N HIS A 329 -9.73 -1.73 18.31
CA HIS A 329 -9.49 -0.31 18.53
C HIS A 329 -9.06 -0.06 19.98
N LYS A 330 -8.16 0.91 20.21
CA LYS A 330 -7.66 1.21 21.57
C LYS A 330 -8.68 1.86 22.50
N VAL A 331 -9.71 2.50 21.94
CA VAL A 331 -10.83 3.06 22.71
C VAL A 331 -11.95 2.02 22.83
N PRO A 332 -12.39 1.67 24.07
CA PRO A 332 -13.50 0.75 24.29
C PRO A 332 -14.78 1.15 23.56
N GLY A 333 -15.53 0.16 23.06
CA GLY A 333 -16.79 0.37 22.36
C GLY A 333 -16.66 0.81 20.89
N TYR A 334 -15.44 1.03 20.40
CA TYR A 334 -15.14 1.33 19.00
C TYR A 334 -14.44 0.15 18.30
N ALA A 335 -14.44 0.15 16.97
CA ALA A 335 -13.70 -0.77 16.11
C ALA A 335 -13.28 -0.03 14.82
N SER A 336 -12.17 -0.44 14.23
CA SER A 336 -11.86 -0.05 12.84
C SER A 336 -12.50 -1.04 11.88
N VAL A 337 -13.17 -0.54 10.84
CA VAL A 337 -13.85 -1.35 9.82
C VAL A 337 -13.05 -1.30 8.52
N VAL A 338 -12.60 -2.46 8.05
CA VAL A 338 -11.99 -2.65 6.73
C VAL A 338 -13.09 -2.94 5.70
N ILE A 339 -13.29 -2.01 4.78
CA ILE A 339 -14.21 -2.16 3.66
C ILE A 339 -13.44 -2.81 2.50
N SER A 340 -13.82 -4.05 2.20
CA SER A 340 -13.18 -4.83 1.12
C SER A 340 -13.60 -4.29 -0.24
N THR A 341 -12.61 -4.03 -1.10
CA THR A 341 -12.79 -3.59 -2.49
C THR A 341 -12.70 -4.77 -3.48
N LYS A 342 -12.92 -5.99 -2.98
CA LYS A 342 -12.83 -7.24 -3.76
C LYS A 342 -14.13 -8.02 -3.64
N PRO A 343 -15.20 -7.59 -4.32
CA PRO A 343 -16.51 -8.21 -4.17
C PRO A 343 -16.61 -9.60 -4.79
N GLY A 344 -15.71 -9.95 -5.71
CA GLY A 344 -15.78 -11.18 -6.49
C GLY A 344 -15.29 -10.94 -7.92
N PRO A 345 -15.47 -11.92 -8.82
CA PRO A 345 -14.99 -11.86 -10.20
C PRO A 345 -15.59 -10.71 -11.03
N GLU A 346 -16.65 -10.07 -10.57
CA GLU A 346 -17.37 -9.00 -11.28
C GLU A 346 -16.59 -7.68 -11.30
N ALA A 347 -15.65 -7.47 -10.36
CA ALA A 347 -14.89 -6.22 -10.26
C ALA A 347 -13.38 -6.49 -10.10
N PRO A 348 -12.51 -5.70 -10.76
CA PRO A 348 -11.07 -5.78 -10.53
C PRO A 348 -10.72 -5.46 -9.05
N PRO A 349 -9.79 -6.21 -8.42
CA PRO A 349 -9.37 -5.91 -7.07
C PRO A 349 -8.80 -4.50 -6.90
N GLY A 350 -9.31 -3.76 -5.91
CA GLY A 350 -8.87 -2.40 -5.61
C GLY A 350 -9.57 -1.30 -6.40
N ASP A 351 -10.41 -1.64 -7.38
CA ASP A 351 -11.22 -0.66 -8.10
C ASP A 351 -12.50 -0.34 -7.31
N VAL A 352 -12.82 0.96 -7.21
CA VAL A 352 -14.02 1.46 -6.53
C VAL A 352 -14.69 2.48 -7.43
N THR A 353 -16.01 2.35 -7.61
CA THR A 353 -16.80 3.27 -8.44
C THR A 353 -17.00 4.63 -7.76
N ALA A 354 -17.33 5.67 -8.52
CA ALA A 354 -17.64 7.00 -7.97
C ALA A 354 -18.79 6.94 -6.94
N ALA A 355 -19.86 6.19 -7.22
CA ALA A 355 -20.98 6.02 -6.30
C ALA A 355 -20.58 5.31 -5.00
N GLN A 356 -19.68 4.33 -5.08
CA GLN A 356 -19.13 3.67 -3.90
C GLN A 356 -18.22 4.60 -3.08
N MET A 357 -17.40 5.43 -3.74
CA MET A 357 -16.60 6.45 -3.05
C MET A 357 -17.48 7.45 -2.29
N GLU A 358 -18.56 7.92 -2.92
CA GLU A 358 -19.55 8.80 -2.29
C GLU A 358 -20.23 8.13 -1.09
N ALA A 359 -20.66 6.87 -1.24
CA ALA A 359 -21.27 6.11 -0.15
C ALA A 359 -20.30 5.94 1.04
N VAL A 360 -19.03 5.62 0.79
CA VAL A 360 -18.02 5.49 1.85
C VAL A 360 -17.76 6.83 2.53
N ALA A 361 -17.75 7.94 1.78
CA ALA A 361 -17.62 9.28 2.36
C ALA A 361 -18.80 9.60 3.31
N ASP A 362 -20.03 9.29 2.90
CA ASP A 362 -21.23 9.48 3.72
C ASP A 362 -21.19 8.61 4.99
N TRP A 363 -20.71 7.37 4.88
CA TRP A 363 -20.56 6.48 6.04
C TRP A 363 -19.48 6.94 7.01
N ALA A 364 -18.38 7.47 6.50
CA ALA A 364 -17.31 8.00 7.34
C ALA A 364 -17.79 9.16 8.22
N GLU A 365 -18.67 10.02 7.70
CA GLU A 365 -19.31 11.10 8.46
C GLU A 365 -20.41 10.59 9.39
N ARG A 366 -21.26 9.68 8.89
CA ARG A 366 -22.43 9.19 9.64
C ARG A 366 -22.04 8.29 10.81
N PHE A 367 -21.07 7.41 10.61
CA PHE A 367 -20.70 6.36 11.57
C PHE A 367 -19.33 6.61 12.22
N GLY A 368 -18.62 7.66 11.83
CA GLY A 368 -17.31 8.03 12.35
C GLY A 368 -17.13 9.53 12.43
N PHE A 369 -15.93 10.00 12.11
CA PHE A 369 -15.57 11.43 12.19
C PHE A 369 -15.13 12.02 10.84
N GLY A 370 -15.61 11.42 9.74
CA GLY A 370 -15.32 11.85 8.37
C GLY A 370 -13.90 11.48 7.86
N GLU A 371 -13.15 10.68 8.61
CA GLU A 371 -11.82 10.18 8.24
C GLU A 371 -11.93 8.82 7.53
N ILE A 372 -11.25 8.67 6.39
CA ILE A 372 -11.09 7.42 5.65
C ILE A 372 -9.61 7.12 5.52
N ARG A 373 -9.24 5.84 5.55
CA ARG A 373 -7.87 5.41 5.32
C ARG A 373 -7.74 4.35 4.24
N ILE A 374 -6.61 4.32 3.57
CA ILE A 374 -6.30 3.36 2.52
C ILE A 374 -5.28 2.35 3.05
N ALA A 375 -5.64 1.07 3.01
CA ALA A 375 -4.76 -0.02 3.34
C ALA A 375 -3.86 -0.38 2.15
N HIS A 376 -2.65 -0.89 2.40
CA HIS A 376 -1.77 -1.31 1.30
C HIS A 376 -2.30 -2.55 0.58
N GLU A 377 -3.23 -3.27 1.18
CA GLU A 377 -4.03 -4.32 0.58
C GLU A 377 -4.95 -3.79 -0.51
N GLN A 378 -5.04 -2.47 -0.74
CA GLN A 378 -5.98 -1.83 -1.68
C GLN A 378 -7.43 -1.77 -1.16
N ASN A 379 -7.61 -1.91 0.15
CA ASN A 379 -8.90 -1.76 0.85
C ASN A 379 -9.05 -0.35 1.45
N LEU A 380 -10.30 -0.01 1.79
CA LEU A 380 -10.64 1.20 2.55
C LEU A 380 -10.82 0.86 4.02
N VAL A 381 -10.60 1.82 4.90
CA VAL A 381 -10.76 1.68 6.35
C VAL A 381 -11.53 2.87 6.91
N LEU A 382 -12.57 2.58 7.69
CA LEU A 382 -13.21 3.54 8.59
C LEU A 382 -12.64 3.30 10.00
N PRO A 383 -11.78 4.18 10.53
CA PRO A 383 -10.99 3.88 11.72
C PRO A 383 -11.81 3.83 13.02
N ASP A 384 -12.90 4.60 13.09
CA ASP A 384 -13.49 5.05 14.35
C ASP A 384 -15.00 4.73 14.46
N VAL A 385 -15.41 3.49 14.19
CA VAL A 385 -16.84 3.12 14.16
C VAL A 385 -17.32 2.59 15.52
N PRO A 386 -18.34 3.18 16.16
CA PRO A 386 -18.96 2.62 17.36
C PRO A 386 -19.57 1.23 17.08
N LYS A 387 -19.36 0.26 17.99
CA LYS A 387 -19.84 -1.12 17.80
C LYS A 387 -21.35 -1.22 17.60
N ARG A 388 -22.12 -0.35 18.27
CA ARG A 388 -23.59 -0.27 18.13
C ARG A 388 -24.07 0.05 16.71
N ASP A 389 -23.23 0.74 15.92
CA ASP A 389 -23.58 1.22 14.58
C ASP A 389 -23.11 0.26 13.47
N LEU A 390 -22.32 -0.76 13.81
CA LEU A 390 -21.73 -1.71 12.85
C LEU A 390 -22.78 -2.44 12.00
N HIS A 391 -23.92 -2.81 12.59
CA HIS A 391 -24.98 -3.50 11.84
C HIS A 391 -25.61 -2.59 10.79
N ALA A 392 -25.83 -1.31 11.11
CA ALA A 392 -26.37 -0.34 10.15
C ALA A 392 -25.37 -0.03 9.03
N LEU A 393 -24.08 0.08 9.36
CA LEU A 393 -23.01 0.22 8.38
C LEU A 393 -22.92 -1.00 7.46
N TRP A 394 -22.98 -2.21 8.02
CA TRP A 394 -22.93 -3.45 7.25
C TRP A 394 -24.08 -3.54 6.24
N LEU A 395 -25.32 -3.23 6.64
CA LEU A 395 -26.46 -3.20 5.72
C LEU A 395 -26.24 -2.22 4.56
N ALA A 396 -25.75 -1.01 4.84
CA ALA A 396 -25.43 -0.03 3.81
C ALA A 396 -24.30 -0.52 2.88
N ALA A 397 -23.28 -1.19 3.44
CA ALA A 397 -22.21 -1.80 2.68
C ALA A 397 -22.70 -2.95 1.80
N CYS A 398 -23.70 -3.73 2.24
CA CYS A 398 -24.34 -4.76 1.42
C CYS A 398 -25.02 -4.13 0.19
N GLU A 399 -25.79 -3.05 0.38
CA GLU A 399 -26.47 -2.34 -0.70
C GLU A 399 -25.49 -1.78 -1.75
N ALA A 400 -24.31 -1.33 -1.32
CA ALA A 400 -23.26 -0.81 -2.21
C ALA A 400 -22.31 -1.88 -2.79
N GLY A 401 -22.48 -3.15 -2.43
CA GLY A 401 -21.58 -4.24 -2.86
C GLY A 401 -20.17 -4.18 -2.24
N LEU A 402 -20.04 -3.69 -1.01
CA LEU A 402 -18.78 -3.49 -0.28
C LEU A 402 -18.71 -4.25 1.06
N ALA A 403 -19.64 -5.18 1.30
CA ALA A 403 -19.73 -5.97 2.54
C ALA A 403 -19.10 -7.37 2.44
N THR A 404 -18.15 -7.60 1.52
CA THR A 404 -17.56 -8.94 1.33
C THR A 404 -16.69 -9.33 2.53
N PRO A 405 -16.97 -10.49 3.17
CA PRO A 405 -16.29 -10.94 4.39
C PRO A 405 -14.99 -11.70 4.07
N ASN A 406 -14.08 -11.10 3.30
CA ASN A 406 -12.90 -11.79 2.77
C ASN A 406 -11.55 -11.24 3.23
N VAL A 407 -11.51 -10.19 4.06
CA VAL A 407 -10.26 -9.57 4.52
C VAL A 407 -9.32 -10.62 5.13
N GLY A 408 -8.09 -10.68 4.62
CA GLY A 408 -7.07 -11.67 5.03
C GLY A 408 -7.24 -13.09 4.45
N LEU A 409 -8.30 -13.35 3.68
CA LEU A 409 -8.55 -14.64 3.02
C LEU A 409 -8.04 -14.64 1.57
N LEU A 410 -8.00 -15.82 0.95
CA LEU A 410 -7.48 -16.07 -0.40
C LEU A 410 -8.04 -15.13 -1.49
N THR A 411 -9.28 -14.67 -1.32
CA THR A 411 -9.98 -13.79 -2.27
C THR A 411 -9.77 -12.28 -2.03
N ASP A 412 -9.13 -11.87 -0.94
CA ASP A 412 -8.65 -10.49 -0.71
C ASP A 412 -7.36 -10.25 -1.50
N ILE A 413 -7.45 -10.48 -2.81
CA ILE A 413 -6.32 -10.53 -3.73
C ILE A 413 -5.76 -9.12 -3.90
N ILE A 414 -4.45 -8.96 -3.73
CA ILE A 414 -3.72 -7.77 -4.17
C ILE A 414 -3.32 -7.96 -5.63
N ALA A 415 -3.78 -7.10 -6.53
CA ALA A 415 -3.43 -7.18 -7.94
C ALA A 415 -3.02 -5.82 -8.50
N CYS A 416 -1.92 -5.79 -9.26
CA CYS A 416 -1.67 -4.65 -10.14
C CYS A 416 -2.49 -4.83 -11.43
N PRO A 417 -2.82 -3.76 -12.16
CA PRO A 417 -3.59 -3.88 -13.40
C PRO A 417 -2.92 -4.73 -14.48
N GLY A 418 -1.60 -4.91 -14.46
CA GLY A 418 -0.91 -5.77 -15.43
C GLY A 418 -1.10 -5.28 -16.87
N GLY A 419 -1.03 -6.20 -17.83
CA GLY A 419 -1.15 -5.93 -19.26
C GLY A 419 -2.48 -5.35 -19.71
N ASP A 420 -3.48 -5.29 -18.82
CA ASP A 420 -4.80 -4.69 -19.08
C ASP A 420 -4.69 -3.18 -19.36
N TYR A 421 -3.85 -2.47 -18.59
CA TYR A 421 -3.58 -1.03 -18.80
C TYR A 421 -2.08 -0.71 -18.87
N CYS A 422 -1.24 -1.45 -18.13
CA CYS A 422 0.14 -1.07 -17.88
C CYS A 422 1.07 -1.30 -19.08
N ALA A 423 1.77 -0.26 -19.54
CA ALA A 423 2.73 -0.35 -20.63
C ALA A 423 4.02 -1.13 -20.29
N LEU A 424 4.27 -1.39 -18.99
CA LEU A 424 5.45 -2.12 -18.50
C LEU A 424 5.18 -3.60 -18.21
N ALA A 425 3.92 -4.05 -18.35
CA ALA A 425 3.54 -5.40 -17.96
C ALA A 425 3.88 -6.42 -19.06
N ASN A 426 4.22 -7.63 -18.62
CA ASN A 426 4.49 -8.78 -19.48
C ASN A 426 3.24 -9.64 -19.69
N ALA A 427 2.31 -9.61 -18.73
CA ALA A 427 1.05 -10.35 -18.78
C ALA A 427 -0.07 -9.56 -18.07
N LYS A 428 -1.32 -9.90 -18.38
CA LYS A 428 -2.52 -9.39 -17.69
C LYS A 428 -2.62 -9.95 -16.28
N SER A 429 -3.27 -9.20 -15.38
CA SER A 429 -3.47 -9.65 -14.00
C SER A 429 -4.94 -9.75 -13.63
N ILE A 430 -5.77 -8.82 -14.13
CA ILE A 430 -7.18 -8.70 -13.71
C ILE A 430 -7.95 -9.99 -14.04
N PRO A 431 -7.83 -10.57 -15.26
CA PRO A 431 -8.52 -11.81 -15.58
C PRO A 431 -8.09 -13.00 -14.71
N ILE A 432 -6.84 -13.02 -14.24
CA ILE A 432 -6.33 -14.08 -13.35
C ILE A 432 -6.95 -13.95 -11.96
N ALA A 433 -7.00 -12.74 -11.41
CA ALA A 433 -7.65 -12.48 -10.13
C ALA A 433 -9.14 -12.88 -10.18
N GLN A 434 -9.84 -12.49 -11.25
CA GLN A 434 -11.25 -12.83 -11.45
C GLN A 434 -11.45 -14.35 -11.57
N ALA A 435 -10.60 -15.06 -12.33
CA ALA A 435 -10.71 -16.51 -12.47
C ALA A 435 -10.50 -17.24 -11.12
N ILE A 436 -9.57 -16.76 -10.28
CA ILE A 436 -9.36 -17.29 -8.93
C ILE A 436 -10.55 -16.96 -8.04
N GLN A 437 -11.05 -15.72 -8.03
CA GLN A 437 -12.23 -15.36 -7.24
C GLN A 437 -13.47 -16.16 -7.62
N ALA A 438 -13.68 -16.41 -8.91
CA ALA A 438 -14.76 -17.28 -9.39
C ALA A 438 -14.61 -18.72 -8.90
N ARG A 439 -13.37 -19.25 -8.89
CA ARG A 439 -13.07 -20.60 -8.39
C ARG A 439 -13.33 -20.73 -6.89
N PHE A 440 -12.92 -19.73 -6.10
CA PHE A 440 -13.03 -19.71 -4.64
C PHE A 440 -14.21 -18.90 -4.12
N ARG A 441 -15.34 -18.90 -4.85
CA ARG A 441 -16.55 -18.14 -4.47
C ARG A 441 -17.32 -18.70 -3.27
N ASP A 442 -17.06 -19.96 -2.89
CA ASP A 442 -17.74 -20.62 -1.78
C ASP A 442 -17.19 -20.10 -0.43
N PRO A 443 -18.00 -19.42 0.40
CA PRO A 443 -17.57 -18.91 1.69
C PRO A 443 -17.07 -20.02 2.64
N ALA A 444 -17.67 -21.21 2.60
CA ALA A 444 -17.26 -22.32 3.47
C ALA A 444 -15.85 -22.81 3.12
N ARG A 445 -15.53 -22.84 1.82
CA ARG A 445 -14.19 -23.17 1.33
C ARG A 445 -13.15 -22.14 1.78
N LEU A 446 -13.45 -20.85 1.68
CA LEU A 446 -12.56 -19.77 2.14
C LEU A 446 -12.33 -19.82 3.65
N GLU A 447 -13.40 -20.04 4.42
CA GLU A 447 -13.32 -20.16 5.87
C GLU A 447 -12.50 -21.38 6.30
N ALA A 448 -12.67 -22.51 5.61
CA ALA A 448 -11.86 -23.71 5.86
C ALA A 448 -10.36 -23.49 5.60
N LEU A 449 -10.00 -22.64 4.64
CA LEU A 449 -8.61 -22.25 4.39
C LEU A 449 -8.07 -21.33 5.49
N GLY A 450 -8.90 -20.44 6.03
CA GLY A 450 -8.43 -19.42 6.98
C GLY A 450 -7.53 -18.39 6.31
N GLU A 451 -6.64 -17.76 7.09
CA GLU A 451 -5.75 -16.70 6.60
C GLU A 451 -4.78 -17.23 5.53
N LEU A 452 -4.90 -16.67 4.32
CA LEU A 452 -4.09 -17.06 3.17
C LEU A 452 -4.05 -15.92 2.16
N SER A 453 -2.93 -15.21 2.06
CA SER A 453 -2.79 -14.08 1.13
C SER A 453 -2.36 -14.51 -0.27
N LEU A 454 -2.96 -13.89 -1.30
CA LEU A 454 -2.58 -14.06 -2.70
C LEU A 454 -2.33 -12.74 -3.39
N ASN A 455 -1.13 -12.61 -3.97
CA ASN A 455 -0.64 -11.36 -4.55
C ASN A 455 -0.21 -11.56 -6.01
N ILE A 456 -0.72 -10.74 -6.92
CA ILE A 456 -0.52 -10.86 -8.38
C ILE A 456 0.21 -9.63 -8.94
N SER A 457 1.22 -9.88 -9.75
CA SER A 457 1.87 -8.84 -10.55
C SER A 457 2.08 -9.28 -11.99
N GLY A 458 1.58 -8.51 -12.96
CA GLY A 458 1.79 -8.78 -14.39
C GLY A 458 3.24 -8.61 -14.90
N CYS A 459 4.20 -8.23 -14.04
CA CYS A 459 5.62 -8.21 -14.38
C CYS A 459 6.52 -8.16 -13.13
N MET A 460 7.84 -8.27 -13.38
CA MET A 460 8.91 -8.23 -12.38
C MET A 460 8.99 -6.92 -11.56
N ASN A 461 8.21 -5.88 -11.87
CA ASN A 461 8.19 -4.66 -11.05
C ASN A 461 7.52 -4.87 -9.68
N ALA A 462 6.78 -5.98 -9.52
CA ALA A 462 6.13 -6.40 -8.28
C ALA A 462 5.21 -5.33 -7.67
N CYS A 463 4.42 -4.63 -8.48
CA CYS A 463 3.51 -3.59 -8.00
C CYS A 463 2.41 -4.13 -7.08
N GLY A 464 1.94 -5.36 -7.33
CA GLY A 464 0.99 -6.07 -6.45
C GLY A 464 1.68 -6.92 -5.38
N HIS A 465 2.97 -6.66 -5.09
CA HIS A 465 3.68 -7.28 -3.96
C HIS A 465 3.70 -8.83 -3.95
N HIS A 466 3.73 -9.48 -5.12
CA HIS A 466 3.70 -10.95 -5.25
C HIS A 466 4.77 -11.71 -4.47
N HIS A 467 5.94 -11.10 -4.19
CA HIS A 467 7.00 -11.76 -3.44
C HIS A 467 6.69 -11.99 -1.95
N ILE A 468 5.70 -11.29 -1.38
CA ILE A 468 5.38 -11.32 0.06
C ILE A 468 3.96 -11.82 0.34
N GLY A 469 3.21 -12.20 -0.71
CA GLY A 469 2.00 -12.98 -0.53
C GLY A 469 2.36 -14.43 -0.21
N ASN A 470 1.54 -15.11 0.59
CA ASN A 470 1.73 -16.54 0.87
C ASN A 470 1.74 -17.33 -0.44
N ILE A 471 0.87 -16.91 -1.37
CA ILE A 471 0.89 -17.28 -2.79
C ILE A 471 1.20 -16.02 -3.61
N GLY A 472 2.28 -16.07 -4.39
CA GLY A 472 2.66 -15.02 -5.32
C GLY A 472 2.49 -15.47 -6.77
N ILE A 473 1.95 -14.60 -7.62
CA ILE A 473 1.80 -14.83 -9.06
C ILE A 473 2.53 -13.73 -9.83
N LEU A 474 3.49 -14.13 -10.66
CA LEU A 474 4.28 -13.25 -11.52
C LEU A 474 3.99 -13.53 -13.00
N GLY A 475 3.46 -12.53 -13.71
CA GLY A 475 3.37 -12.50 -15.15
C GLY A 475 4.75 -12.41 -15.83
N VAL A 476 5.02 -13.32 -16.75
CA VAL A 476 6.23 -13.38 -17.57
C VAL A 476 5.86 -13.54 -19.04
N ASP A 477 6.69 -12.99 -19.92
CA ASP A 477 6.57 -13.19 -21.37
C ASP A 477 7.48 -14.35 -21.78
N LYS A 478 6.94 -15.29 -22.56
CA LYS A 478 7.73 -16.30 -23.26
C LYS A 478 7.35 -16.32 -24.73
N GLY A 479 8.17 -15.69 -25.56
CA GLY A 479 7.96 -15.69 -27.02
C GLY A 479 6.70 -14.95 -27.43
N GLY A 480 6.35 -13.86 -26.75
CA GLY A 480 5.15 -13.07 -27.04
C GLY A 480 3.84 -13.65 -26.47
N SER A 481 3.94 -14.73 -25.68
CA SER A 481 2.80 -15.33 -24.96
C SER A 481 2.87 -15.04 -23.47
N GLU A 482 1.71 -14.86 -22.86
CA GLU A 482 1.56 -14.59 -21.42
C GLU A 482 1.64 -15.89 -20.61
N TRP A 483 2.54 -15.94 -19.62
CA TRP A 483 2.69 -17.05 -18.69
C TRP A 483 2.80 -16.55 -17.25
N TYR A 484 2.55 -17.44 -16.29
CA TYR A 484 2.46 -17.10 -14.87
C TYR A 484 3.35 -18.00 -14.02
N GLN A 485 4.35 -17.42 -13.37
CA GLN A 485 5.20 -18.10 -12.41
C GLN A 485 4.59 -17.98 -11.01
N VAL A 486 4.51 -19.10 -10.30
CA VAL A 486 3.99 -19.16 -8.92
C VAL A 486 5.12 -19.24 -7.92
N THR A 487 5.00 -18.49 -6.83
CA THR A 487 5.89 -18.52 -5.66
C THR A 487 5.10 -18.82 -4.39
N LEU A 488 5.67 -19.60 -3.47
CA LEU A 488 5.04 -19.92 -2.18
C LEU A 488 5.92 -19.50 -0.99
N GLY A 489 5.27 -19.14 0.11
CA GLY A 489 5.92 -18.85 1.40
C GLY A 489 6.39 -17.42 1.58
N GLY A 490 5.87 -16.49 0.77
CA GLY A 490 6.02 -15.07 1.09
C GLY A 490 5.20 -14.72 2.32
N ALA A 491 5.70 -13.78 3.13
CA ALA A 491 5.00 -13.26 4.28
C ALA A 491 5.35 -11.79 4.49
N GLN A 492 4.36 -11.01 4.93
CA GLN A 492 4.55 -9.69 5.51
C GLN A 492 4.50 -9.78 7.04
N GLY A 493 4.63 -8.65 7.74
CA GLY A 493 4.69 -8.64 9.20
C GLY A 493 6.13 -8.64 9.75
N MET A 494 6.25 -8.75 11.08
CA MET A 494 7.55 -8.72 11.75
C MET A 494 8.46 -9.90 11.34
N SER A 495 7.85 -11.04 11.03
CA SER A 495 8.53 -12.23 10.46
C SER A 495 8.46 -12.29 8.93
N ALA A 496 8.64 -11.14 8.27
CA ALA A 496 8.58 -11.05 6.80
C ALA A 496 9.50 -12.07 6.10
N ALA A 497 9.00 -12.68 5.03
CA ALA A 497 9.71 -13.67 4.24
C ALA A 497 9.43 -13.48 2.74
N LEU A 498 10.41 -13.86 1.92
CA LEU A 498 10.27 -13.83 0.46
C LEU A 498 9.84 -15.21 -0.05
N GLY A 499 8.80 -15.22 -0.90
CA GLY A 499 8.32 -16.43 -1.54
C GLY A 499 9.34 -17.07 -2.49
N ARG A 500 9.25 -18.40 -2.62
CA ARG A 500 10.15 -19.21 -3.44
C ARG A 500 9.40 -19.75 -4.65
N VAL A 501 10.02 -19.65 -5.83
CA VAL A 501 9.49 -20.21 -7.08
C VAL A 501 9.32 -21.71 -6.96
N ILE A 502 8.15 -22.23 -7.31
CA ILE A 502 7.85 -23.66 -7.16
C ILE A 502 8.21 -24.49 -8.40
N GLY A 503 8.38 -23.86 -9.57
CA GLY A 503 8.81 -24.54 -10.79
C GLY A 503 8.51 -23.72 -12.07
N PRO A 504 8.26 -24.41 -13.21
CA PRO A 504 7.84 -23.78 -14.46
C PRO A 504 6.62 -22.86 -14.34
N SER A 505 6.42 -22.02 -15.34
CA SER A 505 5.25 -21.13 -15.42
C SER A 505 4.06 -21.83 -16.07
N PHE A 506 2.85 -21.38 -15.73
CA PHE A 506 1.57 -21.89 -16.22
C PHE A 506 0.92 -20.92 -17.21
N SER A 507 0.06 -21.42 -18.08
CA SER A 507 -0.83 -20.57 -18.87
C SER A 507 -1.92 -19.94 -17.99
N ALA A 508 -2.57 -18.89 -18.47
CA ALA A 508 -3.66 -18.22 -17.76
C ALA A 508 -4.77 -19.19 -17.31
N ALA A 509 -5.11 -20.17 -18.15
CA ALA A 509 -6.21 -21.12 -17.92
C ALA A 509 -5.89 -22.14 -16.81
N GLU A 510 -4.62 -22.49 -16.64
CA GLU A 510 -4.16 -23.44 -15.63
C GLU A 510 -4.08 -22.83 -14.23
N VAL A 511 -3.87 -21.51 -14.12
CA VAL A 511 -3.63 -20.83 -12.82
C VAL A 511 -4.70 -21.14 -11.76
N PRO A 512 -6.02 -21.05 -12.02
CA PRO A 512 -7.02 -21.36 -11.00
C PRO A 512 -6.92 -22.79 -10.48
N GLN A 513 -6.64 -23.78 -11.33
CA GLN A 513 -6.45 -25.17 -10.91
C GLN A 513 -5.17 -25.32 -10.07
N VAL A 514 -4.09 -24.62 -10.44
CA VAL A 514 -2.85 -24.61 -9.66
C VAL A 514 -3.10 -24.09 -8.24
N ILE A 515 -3.89 -23.01 -8.09
CA ILE A 515 -4.24 -22.47 -6.77
C ILE A 515 -5.10 -23.47 -5.98
N GLU A 516 -6.03 -24.17 -6.63
CA GLU A 516 -6.79 -25.27 -5.99
C GLU A 516 -5.87 -26.36 -5.46
N HIS A 517 -4.92 -26.84 -6.27
CA HIS A 517 -3.98 -27.87 -5.85
C HIS A 517 -3.11 -27.44 -4.66
N ILE A 518 -2.72 -26.16 -4.61
CA ILE A 518 -1.99 -25.59 -3.47
C ILE A 518 -2.89 -25.57 -2.22
N ALA A 519 -4.14 -25.12 -2.36
CA ALA A 519 -5.12 -25.05 -1.28
C ALA A 519 -5.44 -26.45 -0.72
N ASP A 520 -5.66 -27.44 -1.58
CA ASP A 520 -5.89 -28.83 -1.20
C ASP A 520 -4.69 -29.44 -0.50
N THR A 521 -3.48 -29.20 -1.00
CA THR A 521 -2.25 -29.70 -0.38
C THR A 521 -2.08 -29.10 1.02
N TYR A 522 -2.35 -27.80 1.18
CA TYR A 522 -2.33 -27.16 2.49
C TYR A 522 -3.32 -27.82 3.45
N LEU A 523 -4.59 -27.98 3.07
CA LEU A 523 -5.60 -28.58 3.93
C LEU A 523 -5.30 -30.05 4.26
N ALA A 524 -4.74 -30.81 3.33
CA ALA A 524 -4.39 -32.22 3.54
C ALA A 524 -3.23 -32.41 4.53
N HIS A 525 -2.33 -31.44 4.63
CA HIS A 525 -1.16 -31.51 5.49
C HIS A 525 -1.24 -30.63 6.75
N ARG A 526 -2.25 -29.75 6.85
CA ARG A 526 -2.46 -28.87 8.00
C ARG A 526 -2.68 -29.70 9.26
N GLU A 527 -1.97 -29.36 10.33
CA GLU A 527 -2.18 -29.92 11.66
C GLU A 527 -2.87 -28.87 12.55
N GLY A 528 -4.05 -29.19 13.08
CA GLY A 528 -4.83 -28.26 13.90
C GLY A 528 -5.15 -26.95 13.17
N ASP A 529 -4.83 -25.82 13.82
CA ASP A 529 -5.10 -24.47 13.34
C ASP A 529 -3.87 -23.80 12.70
N GLU A 530 -2.90 -24.60 12.20
CA GLU A 530 -1.72 -24.07 11.52
C GLU A 530 -2.09 -23.15 10.35
N ARG A 531 -1.43 -21.99 10.27
CA ARG A 531 -1.52 -21.12 9.09
C ARG A 531 -0.75 -21.75 7.93
N PHE A 532 -1.08 -21.33 6.72
CA PHE A 532 -0.42 -21.81 5.49
C PHE A 532 1.11 -21.74 5.56
N VAL A 533 1.67 -20.63 6.04
CA VAL A 533 3.13 -20.43 6.12
C VAL A 533 3.79 -21.37 7.13
N ASP A 534 3.08 -21.72 8.20
CA ASP A 534 3.58 -22.61 9.25
C ASP A 534 3.59 -24.06 8.72
N THR A 535 2.48 -24.50 8.10
CA THR A 535 2.41 -25.82 7.42
C THR A 535 3.48 -25.93 6.33
N LEU A 536 3.65 -24.91 5.49
CA LEU A 536 4.68 -24.88 4.46
C LEU A 536 6.10 -24.91 5.05
N GLY A 537 6.32 -24.23 6.17
CA GLY A 537 7.59 -24.26 6.90
C GLY A 537 7.94 -25.65 7.40
N ARG A 538 6.95 -26.38 7.93
CA ARG A 538 7.10 -27.73 8.47
C ARG A 538 7.36 -28.79 7.39
N ILE A 539 6.53 -28.82 6.33
CA ILE A 539 6.58 -29.90 5.32
C ILE A 539 7.47 -29.57 4.11
N GLY A 540 7.86 -28.32 3.95
CA GLY A 540 8.62 -27.84 2.79
C GLY A 540 7.79 -27.70 1.51
N LEU A 541 8.45 -27.35 0.40
CA LEU A 541 7.78 -27.09 -0.89
C LEU A 541 7.44 -28.35 -1.68
N GLU A 542 8.10 -29.47 -1.40
CA GLU A 542 8.02 -30.67 -2.26
C GLU A 542 6.61 -31.26 -2.37
N PRO A 543 5.81 -31.38 -1.30
CA PRO A 543 4.43 -31.85 -1.41
C PRO A 543 3.57 -30.97 -2.35
N PHE A 544 3.72 -29.65 -2.24
CA PHE A 544 3.02 -28.68 -3.09
C PHE A 544 3.44 -28.82 -4.56
N LYS A 545 4.75 -28.95 -4.83
CA LYS A 545 5.26 -29.16 -6.19
C LYS A 545 4.74 -30.47 -6.78
N ALA A 546 4.78 -31.55 -6.01
CA ALA A 546 4.33 -32.85 -6.46
C ALA A 546 2.86 -32.79 -6.92
N ARG A 547 1.97 -32.20 -6.11
CA ARG A 547 0.55 -32.07 -6.49
C ARG A 547 0.33 -31.14 -7.68
N VAL A 548 1.05 -30.01 -7.75
CA VAL A 548 0.88 -29.01 -8.81
C VAL A 548 1.37 -29.50 -10.18
N TYR A 549 2.47 -30.26 -10.23
CA TYR A 549 3.09 -30.69 -11.50
C TYR A 549 2.76 -32.13 -11.91
N THR A 550 2.06 -32.89 -11.08
CA THR A 550 1.54 -34.21 -11.49
C THR A 550 0.36 -33.97 -12.43
N ARG A 551 0.48 -34.43 -13.68
CA ARG A 551 -0.65 -34.44 -14.61
C ARG A 551 -1.69 -35.42 -14.09
N GLU A 552 -2.92 -34.95 -13.86
CA GLU A 552 -4.06 -35.86 -13.77
C GLU A 552 -4.17 -36.54 -15.15
N GLU A 553 -3.94 -37.86 -15.20
CA GLU A 553 -4.28 -38.65 -16.38
C GLU A 553 -5.80 -38.53 -16.56
N GLU A 554 -6.25 -37.93 -17.67
CA GLU A 554 -7.66 -37.97 -18.04
C GLU A 554 -8.11 -39.44 -18.07
N PRO A 555 -9.23 -39.82 -17.42
CA PRO A 555 -9.75 -41.17 -17.55
C PRO A 555 -10.07 -41.44 -19.03
N ALA A 556 -9.46 -42.50 -19.55
CA ALA A 556 -9.53 -42.92 -20.95
C ALA A 556 -10.94 -43.27 -21.43
#